data_AF-A0A497FU42-F1
#
_entry.id   AF-A0A497FU42-F1
#
_cell.length_a   1.000
_cell.length_b   1.000
_cell.length_c   1.000
_cell.angle_alpha   90.00
_cell.angle_beta   90.00
_cell.angle_gamma   90.00
#
_symmetry.space_group_name_H-M   'P 1'
#
loop_
_entity.id
_entity.type
_entity.pdbx_description
1 polymer ?
#
loop_
_entity_poly.entity_id
_entity_poly.type
_entity_poly.pdbx_seq_one_letter_code
_entity_poly.pdbx_strand_id
1 'polypeptide(L)'
;MRLDLLALALVFITAISAILVTYSKAVLISYNYDTYAWVLAEKAANLLKEGRGVDTSAYVVVTLILPNGTVSRQYTIGSKPQIILGKAYTYRILGNNTLMRVEILIASQHDYIKEKP
;
A
#
# COMPACT_ATOMS: atom_id res chain seq x y z
N MET A 1 20.09 9.38 49.57
CA MET A 1 21.11 8.65 48.77
C MET A 1 20.62 7.30 48.23
N ARG A 2 20.31 6.28 49.05
CA ARG A 2 19.86 4.97 48.53
C ARG A 2 18.50 5.02 47.81
N LEU A 3 17.55 5.78 48.35
CA LEU A 3 16.24 6.03 47.74
C LEU A 3 16.35 6.83 46.44
N ASP A 4 17.22 7.84 46.38
CA ASP A 4 17.45 8.63 45.16
C ASP A 4 18.04 7.79 44.04
N LEU A 5 18.95 6.85 44.38
CA LEU A 5 19.56 5.93 43.42
C LEU A 5 18.52 4.94 42.84
N LEU A 6 17.60 4.47 43.69
CA LEU A 6 16.48 3.62 43.27
C LEU A 6 15.48 4.39 42.40
N ALA A 7 15.18 5.64 42.77
CA ALA A 7 14.31 6.51 41.99
C ALA A 7 14.91 6.81 40.61
N LEU A 8 16.22 7.11 40.55
CA LEU A 8 16.94 7.33 39.29
C LEU A 8 16.92 6.08 38.41
N ALA A 9 17.18 4.91 38.98
CA ALA A 9 17.13 3.64 38.25
C ALA A 9 15.72 3.36 37.69
N LEU A 10 14.67 3.62 38.49
CA LEU A 10 13.30 3.44 38.05
C LEU A 10 12.92 4.39 36.92
N VAL A 11 13.29 5.67 37.02
CA VAL A 11 13.07 6.68 35.97
C VAL A 11 13.81 6.30 34.69
N PHE A 12 15.02 5.77 34.80
CA PHE A 12 15.80 5.33 33.64
C PHE A 12 15.14 4.14 32.92
N ILE A 13 14.67 3.15 33.68
CA ILE A 13 13.98 1.97 33.13
C ILE A 13 12.67 2.38 32.46
N THR A 14 11.88 3.26 33.08
CA THR A 14 10.61 3.72 32.48
C THR A 14 10.85 4.59 31.24
N ALA A 15 11.88 5.44 31.25
CA ALA A 15 12.26 6.24 30.08
C ALA A 15 12.69 5.36 28.90
N ILE A 16 13.56 4.37 29.12
CA ILE A 16 13.96 3.41 28.07
C ILE A 16 12.75 2.64 27.54
N SER A 17 11.88 2.17 28.44
CA SER A 17 10.67 1.44 28.05
C SER A 17 9.75 2.31 27.19
N ALA A 18 9.56 3.58 27.56
CA ALA A 18 8.77 4.53 26.78
C ALA A 18 9.39 4.79 25.39
N ILE A 19 10.72 4.93 25.31
CA ILE A 19 11.44 5.09 24.03
C ILE A 19 11.25 3.85 23.14
N LEU A 20 11.42 2.64 23.69
CA LEU A 20 11.24 1.39 22.94
C LEU A 20 9.80 1.20 22.43
N VAL A 21 8.81 1.51 23.26
CA VAL A 21 7.39 1.46 22.86
C VAL A 21 7.10 2.49 21.77
N THR A 22 7.66 3.69 21.87
CA THR A 22 7.46 4.74 20.86
C THR A 22 8.15 4.39 19.55
N TYR A 23 9.39 3.87 19.62
CA TYR A 23 10.15 3.42 18.47
C TYR A 23 9.47 2.26 17.75
N SER A 24 9.02 1.24 18.48
CA SER A 24 8.30 0.11 17.88
C SER A 24 7.00 0.54 17.20
N LYS A 25 6.23 1.44 17.80
CA LYS A 25 5.05 2.04 17.16
C LYS A 25 5.41 2.85 15.91
N ALA A 26 6.49 3.63 15.95
CA ALA A 26 6.97 4.40 14.81
C ALA A 26 7.43 3.50 13.66
N VAL A 27 8.13 2.40 13.94
CA VAL A 27 8.51 1.39 12.95
C VAL A 27 7.28 0.68 12.37
N LEU A 28 6.26 0.41 13.18
CA LEU A 28 5.00 -0.19 12.71
C LEU A 28 4.18 0.79 11.86
N ILE A 29 4.20 2.09 12.17
CA ILE A 29 3.67 3.15 11.28
C ILE A 29 4.51 3.26 10.00
N SER A 30 5.82 2.99 10.11
CA SER A 30 6.73 2.89 8.97
C SER A 30 6.55 1.60 8.14
N TYR A 31 5.58 0.73 8.44
CA TYR A 31 5.10 -0.19 7.40
C TYR A 31 4.59 0.67 6.25
N ASN A 32 5.39 0.71 5.20
CA ASN A 32 5.21 1.65 4.12
C ASN A 32 4.01 1.20 3.30
N TYR A 33 2.83 1.70 3.66
CA TYR A 33 1.56 1.40 3.00
C TYR A 33 1.66 1.68 1.49
N ASP A 34 2.47 2.64 1.07
CA ASP A 34 2.73 2.90 -0.35
C ASP A 34 3.56 1.78 -0.99
N THR A 35 4.56 1.22 -0.29
CA THR A 35 5.27 0.02 -0.76
C THR A 35 4.34 -1.19 -0.86
N TYR A 36 3.46 -1.39 0.12
CA TYR A 36 2.47 -2.46 0.07
C TYR A 36 1.48 -2.26 -1.09
N ALA A 37 0.95 -1.04 -1.24
CA ALA A 37 0.09 -0.67 -2.36
C ALA A 37 0.81 -0.87 -3.71
N TRP A 38 2.12 -0.63 -3.79
CA TRP A 38 2.90 -0.84 -5.00
C TRP A 38 3.01 -2.33 -5.36
N VAL A 39 3.26 -3.20 -4.37
CA VAL A 39 3.27 -4.66 -4.58
C VAL A 39 1.91 -5.15 -5.08
N LEU A 40 0.81 -4.62 -4.53
CA LEU A 40 -0.53 -4.91 -5.02
C LEU A 40 -0.74 -4.39 -6.45
N ALA A 41 -0.27 -3.18 -6.77
CA ALA A 41 -0.36 -2.60 -8.11
C ALA A 41 0.36 -3.46 -9.15
N GLU A 42 1.56 -3.96 -8.82
CA GLU A 42 2.33 -4.90 -9.65
C GLU A 42 1.55 -6.20 -9.89
N LYS A 43 0.94 -6.76 -8.85
CA LYS A 43 0.13 -7.98 -8.96
C LYS A 43 -1.11 -7.78 -9.84
N ALA A 44 -1.85 -6.69 -9.62
CA ALA A 44 -3.02 -6.35 -10.44
C ALA A 44 -2.62 -6.11 -11.90
N ALA A 45 -1.53 -5.38 -12.14
CA ALA A 45 -1.08 -5.10 -13.49
C ALA A 45 -0.66 -6.37 -14.25
N ASN A 46 -0.04 -7.34 -13.58
CA ASN A 46 0.29 -8.63 -14.18
C ASN A 46 -0.97 -9.45 -14.50
N LEU A 47 -1.92 -9.57 -13.56
CA LEU A 47 -3.19 -10.26 -13.80
C LEU A 47 -3.96 -9.65 -14.99
N LEU A 48 -4.08 -8.32 -15.02
CA LEU A 48 -4.78 -7.61 -16.09
C LEU A 48 -4.05 -7.74 -17.44
N LYS A 49 -2.70 -7.72 -17.44
CA LYS A 49 -1.91 -7.95 -18.66
C LYS A 49 -2.13 -9.34 -19.23
N GLU A 50 -2.29 -10.34 -18.37
CA GLU A 50 -2.58 -11.72 -18.77
C GLU A 50 -4.06 -11.95 -19.13
N GLY A 51 -4.91 -10.93 -19.05
CA GLY A 51 -6.35 -11.03 -19.32
C GLY A 51 -7.13 -11.76 -18.23
N ARG A 52 -6.54 -11.97 -17.05
CA ARG A 52 -7.19 -12.61 -15.91
C ARG A 52 -8.06 -11.63 -15.15
N GLY A 53 -9.15 -12.13 -14.59
CA GLY A 53 -10.02 -11.34 -13.71
C GLY A 53 -9.32 -11.01 -12.39
N VAL A 54 -9.67 -9.88 -11.79
CA VAL A 54 -9.14 -9.44 -10.50
C VAL A 54 -10.26 -9.45 -9.45
N ASP A 55 -10.02 -10.15 -8.35
CA ASP A 55 -10.80 -10.07 -7.12
C ASP A 55 -10.00 -9.30 -6.05
N THR A 56 -10.62 -8.31 -5.42
CA THR A 56 -9.90 -7.30 -4.63
C THR A 56 -10.79 -6.65 -3.57
N SER A 57 -10.21 -6.41 -2.39
CA SER A 57 -10.78 -5.48 -1.40
C SER A 57 -10.22 -4.06 -1.54
N ALA A 58 -9.06 -3.92 -2.20
CA ALA A 58 -8.45 -2.62 -2.52
C ALA A 58 -9.21 -1.93 -3.66
N TYR A 59 -9.10 -0.61 -3.71
CA TYR A 59 -9.65 0.17 -4.82
C TYR A 59 -8.60 0.32 -5.93
N VAL A 60 -8.92 -0.21 -7.10
CA VAL A 60 -8.05 -0.22 -8.28
C VAL A 60 -8.58 0.78 -9.29
N VAL A 61 -7.71 1.62 -9.83
CA VAL A 61 -7.99 2.50 -10.96
C VAL A 61 -7.09 2.09 -12.11
N VAL A 62 -7.69 1.71 -13.23
CA VAL A 62 -6.97 1.32 -14.44
C VAL A 62 -7.19 2.37 -15.51
N THR A 63 -6.11 2.91 -16.05
CA THR A 63 -6.13 3.87 -17.15
C THR A 63 -5.35 3.30 -18.33
N LEU A 64 -5.99 3.24 -19.50
CA LEU A 64 -5.38 2.83 -20.75
C LEU A 64 -5.05 4.08 -21.59
N ILE A 65 -3.79 4.24 -21.92
CA ILE A 65 -3.25 5.38 -22.66
C ILE A 65 -2.71 4.86 -23.99
N LEU A 66 -3.26 5.34 -25.10
CA LEU A 66 -2.83 4.98 -26.44
C LEU A 66 -1.43 5.55 -26.75
N PRO A 67 -0.73 5.01 -27.77
CA PRO A 67 0.60 5.50 -28.15
C PRO A 67 0.67 7.01 -28.47
N ASN A 68 -0.45 7.59 -28.90
CA ASN A 68 -0.59 9.03 -29.16
C ASN A 68 -0.77 9.87 -27.89
N GLY A 69 -0.71 9.26 -26.70
CA GLY A 69 -0.89 9.93 -25.40
C GLY A 69 -2.35 10.11 -24.98
N THR A 70 -3.33 9.74 -25.80
CA THR A 70 -4.75 9.89 -25.44
C THR A 70 -5.22 8.79 -24.50
N VAL A 71 -6.00 9.16 -23.50
CA VAL A 71 -6.64 8.19 -22.60
C VAL A 71 -7.78 7.52 -23.35
N SER A 72 -7.62 6.25 -23.69
CA SER A 72 -8.67 5.47 -24.38
C SER A 72 -9.77 5.05 -23.41
N ARG A 73 -9.41 4.63 -22.20
CA ARG A 73 -10.38 4.12 -21.23
C ARG A 73 -9.84 4.28 -19.82
N GLN A 74 -10.74 4.61 -18.89
CA GLN A 74 -10.47 4.55 -17.47
C GLN A 74 -11.61 3.78 -16.79
N TYR A 75 -11.27 2.81 -15.94
CA TYR A 75 -12.25 2.04 -15.19
C TYR A 75 -11.70 1.69 -13.82
N THR A 76 -12.59 1.28 -12.92
CA THR A 76 -12.26 1.01 -11.52
C THR A 76 -12.72 -0.38 -11.11
N ILE A 77 -11.97 -1.01 -10.20
CA ILE A 77 -12.31 -2.31 -9.61
C ILE A 77 -12.35 -2.15 -8.08
N GLY A 78 -13.39 -2.68 -7.45
CA GLY A 78 -13.61 -2.55 -6.01
C GLY A 78 -14.29 -1.23 -5.61
N SER A 79 -14.41 -1.02 -4.30
CA SER A 79 -15.09 0.13 -3.71
C SER A 79 -14.08 1.13 -3.16
N LYS A 80 -14.27 2.41 -3.45
CA LYS A 80 -13.37 3.46 -2.97
C LYS A 80 -13.45 3.56 -1.43
N PRO A 81 -12.32 3.43 -0.71
CA PRO A 81 -12.34 3.53 0.74
C PRO A 81 -12.52 4.99 1.20
N GLN A 82 -13.08 5.15 2.40
CA GLN A 82 -13.21 6.47 3.05
C GLN A 82 -11.87 7.01 3.55
N ILE A 83 -10.99 6.11 4.03
CA ILE A 83 -9.66 6.43 4.55
C ILE A 83 -8.63 5.77 3.64
N ILE A 84 -7.64 6.54 3.19
CA ILE A 84 -6.54 6.06 2.35
C ILE A 84 -5.29 6.02 3.22
N LEU A 85 -4.78 4.82 3.49
CA LEU A 85 -3.54 4.62 4.24
C LEU A 85 -2.33 4.49 3.31
N GLY A 86 -2.54 4.01 2.08
CA GLY A 86 -1.48 3.87 1.08
C GLY A 86 -1.98 4.05 -0.33
N LYS A 87 -1.11 4.59 -1.17
CA LYS A 87 -1.39 4.83 -2.58
C LYS A 87 -0.13 4.61 -3.42
N ALA A 88 -0.25 3.78 -4.44
CA ALA A 88 0.83 3.59 -5.40
C ALA A 88 0.29 3.31 -6.80
N TYR A 89 1.16 3.41 -7.80
CA TYR A 89 0.82 3.06 -9.16
C TYR A 89 1.97 2.32 -9.84
N THR A 90 1.63 1.57 -10.88
CA THR A 90 2.59 0.96 -11.80
C THR A 90 2.09 1.07 -13.24
N TYR A 91 2.97 0.75 -14.18
CA TYR A 91 2.70 0.74 -15.60
C TYR A 91 3.02 -0.61 -16.23
N ARG A 92 2.29 -0.94 -17.29
CA ARG A 92 2.58 -2.05 -18.20
C ARG A 92 2.32 -1.63 -19.64
N ILE A 93 3.20 -2.04 -20.53
CA ILE A 93 2.97 -1.93 -21.97
C ILE A 93 2.24 -3.20 -22.41
N LEU A 94 1.08 -3.03 -23.04
CA LEU A 94 0.29 -4.12 -23.63
C LEU A 94 0.77 -4.43 -25.05
N GLY A 95 0.36 -5.57 -25.60
CA GLY A 95 0.81 -6.03 -26.92
C GLY A 95 0.48 -5.10 -28.10
N ASN A 96 -0.44 -4.16 -27.91
CA ASN A 96 -0.83 -3.14 -28.89
C ASN A 96 -0.17 -1.76 -28.62
N ASN A 97 0.94 -1.72 -27.88
CA ASN A 97 1.65 -0.50 -27.43
C ASN A 97 0.80 0.46 -26.58
N THR A 98 -0.36 0.02 -26.08
CA THR A 98 -1.13 0.79 -25.10
C THR A 98 -0.43 0.72 -23.75
N LEU A 99 -0.22 1.88 -23.13
CA LEU A 99 0.29 1.99 -21.78
C LEU A 99 -0.87 1.84 -20.80
N MET A 100 -0.84 0.77 -20.00
CA MET A 100 -1.77 0.54 -18.90
C MET A 100 -1.16 1.06 -17.61
N ARG A 101 -1.77 2.09 -17.02
CA ARG A 101 -1.50 2.55 -15.66
C ARG A 101 -2.46 1.87 -14.70
N VAL A 102 -1.93 1.25 -13.65
CA VAL A 102 -2.70 0.66 -12.56
C VAL A 102 -2.36 1.39 -11.28
N GLU A 103 -3.34 2.09 -10.71
CA GLU A 103 -3.23 2.79 -9.44
C GLU A 103 -4.06 2.05 -8.38
N ILE A 104 -3.46 1.84 -7.20
CA ILE A 104 -4.08 1.16 -6.07
C ILE A 104 -4.20 2.13 -4.91
N LEU A 105 -5.37 2.13 -4.27
CA LEU A 105 -5.61 2.78 -2.99
C LEU A 105 -6.01 1.71 -1.96
N ILE A 106 -5.31 1.68 -0.84
CA ILE A 106 -5.57 0.77 0.28
C ILE A 106 -6.02 1.53 1.51
N ALA A 107 -6.89 0.90 2.29
CA ALA A 107 -7.38 1.35 3.58
C ALA A 107 -6.86 0.48 4.73
N SER A 108 -6.27 -0.68 4.43
CA SER A 108 -5.76 -1.62 5.42
C SER A 108 -4.58 -2.44 4.87
N GLN A 109 -3.76 -2.97 5.77
CA GLN A 109 -2.75 -3.99 5.41
C GLN A 109 -3.37 -5.34 5.04
N HIS A 110 -4.66 -5.53 5.34
CA HIS A 110 -5.41 -6.72 4.96
C HIS A 110 -5.98 -6.62 3.55
N ASP A 111 -5.79 -5.48 2.88
CA ASP A 111 -6.25 -5.32 1.51
C ASP A 111 -5.53 -6.29 0.59
N TYR A 112 -6.27 -6.93 -0.31
CA TYR A 112 -5.72 -7.97 -1.17
C TYR A 112 -6.09 -7.78 -2.62
N ILE A 113 -5.27 -8.39 -3.48
CA ILE A 113 -5.51 -8.59 -4.91
C ILE A 113 -5.24 -10.05 -5.23
N LYS A 114 -6.21 -10.71 -5.84
CA LYS A 114 -6.16 -12.12 -6.23
C LYS A 114 -6.76 -12.30 -7.61
N GLU A 115 -6.41 -13.42 -8.24
CA GLU A 115 -7.07 -13.85 -9.47
C GLU A 115 -8.51 -14.24 -9.16
N LYS A 116 -9.44 -13.78 -10.00
CA LYS A 116 -10.85 -14.17 -9.90
C LYS A 116 -10.97 -15.64 -10.33
N PRO A 117 -11.64 -16.50 -9.54
CA PRO A 117 -11.85 -17.90 -9.90
C PRO A 117 -12.73 -18.09 -11.14
#